data_AF-A0A7V0ZH59-F1
#
_entry.id   AF-A0A7V0ZH59-F1
#
_cell.length_a   1.000
_cell.length_b   1.000
_cell.length_c   1.000
_cell.angle_alpha   90.00
_cell.angle_beta   90.00
_cell.angle_gamma   90.00
#
_symmetry.space_group_name_H-M   'P 1'
#
loop_
_entity.id
_entity.type
_entity.pdbx_description
1 polymer ?
#
loop_
_entity_poly.entity_id
_entity_poly.type
_entity_poly.pdbx_seq_one_letter_code
_entity_poly.pdbx_strand_id
1 'polypeptide(L)' 'MSGKIISCAIEIHKALGPGLLESIYEECFCYELKLNNLKFKRQVSIPLNYKGLQLNAEHRI' A
#
# COMPACT_ATOMS: atom_id res chain seq x y z
N MET A 1 -11.91 -12.32 7.34
CA MET A 1 -11.45 -10.91 7.25
C MET A 1 -10.34 -10.73 6.22
N SER A 2 -9.42 -11.69 6.02
CA SER A 2 -8.34 -11.62 5.00
C SER A 2 -8.81 -11.64 3.54
N GLY A 3 -9.93 -12.31 3.21
CA GLY A 3 -10.35 -12.54 1.82
C GLY A 3 -10.62 -11.27 1.02
N LYS A 4 -11.20 -10.23 1.63
CA LYS A 4 -11.51 -8.96 0.94
C LYS A 4 -10.27 -8.23 0.46
N ILE A 5 -9.21 -8.22 1.27
CA ILE A 5 -7.94 -7.56 0.94
C ILE A 5 -7.28 -8.26 -0.26
N ILE A 6 -7.33 -9.60 -0.27
CA ILE A 6 -6.81 -10.41 -1.38
C ILE A 6 -7.62 -10.17 -2.65
N SER A 7 -8.96 -10.10 -2.55
CA SER A 7 -9.83 -9.76 -3.68
C SER A 7 -9.51 -8.40 -4.28
N CYS A 8 -9.31 -7.36 -3.46
CA CYS A 8 -8.88 -6.04 -3.93
C CYS A 8 -7.54 -6.09 -4.68
N ALA A 9 -6.56 -6.84 -4.16
CA ALA A 9 -5.26 -6.99 -4.83
C ALA A 9 -5.39 -7.65 -6.21
N ILE A 10 -6.23 -8.68 -6.30
CA ILE A 10 -6.49 -9.40 -7.56
C ILE A 10 -7.22 -8.51 -8.56
N GLU A 11 -8.22 -7.75 -8.12
CA GLU A 11 -8.96 -6.79 -8.97
C GLU A 11 -8.01 -5.74 -9.56
N ILE A 12 -7.15 -5.17 -8.73
CA ILE A 12 -6.16 -4.17 -9.14
C ILE A 12 -5.18 -4.78 -10.15
N HIS A 13 -4.62 -5.95 -9.86
CA HIS A 13 -3.73 -6.63 -10.79
C HIS A 13 -4.41 -6.98 -12.12
N LYS A 14 -5.69 -7.37 -12.09
CA LYS A 14 -6.48 -7.66 -13.31
C LYS A 14 -6.78 -6.40 -14.12
N ALA A 15 -7.11 -5.30 -13.45
CA ALA A 15 -7.48 -4.05 -14.11
C ALA A 15 -6.27 -3.30 -14.69
N LEU A 16 -5.15 -3.30 -13.97
CA LEU A 16 -4.00 -2.46 -14.27
C LEU A 16 -2.85 -3.22 -14.95
N GLY A 17 -2.78 -4.54 -14.78
CA GLY A 17 -1.71 -5.36 -15.35
C GLY A 17 -0.35 -5.18 -14.66
N PRO A 18 0.61 -6.08 -14.91
CA PRO A 18 1.94 -6.01 -14.29
C PRO A 18 2.77 -4.84 -14.83
N GLY A 19 3.63 -4.24 -13.98
CA GLY A 19 4.66 -3.30 -14.41
C GLY A 19 4.39 -1.80 -14.17
N LEU A 20 3.35 -1.45 -13.40
CA LEU A 20 3.12 -0.05 -13.02
C LEU A 20 3.92 0.35 -11.78
N LEU A 21 4.06 1.67 -11.61
CA LEU A 21 4.71 2.28 -10.46
C LEU A 21 3.97 1.92 -9.16
N GLU A 22 4.73 1.69 -8.10
CA GLU A 22 4.22 1.36 -6.77
C GLU A 22 3.20 2.39 -6.27
N SER A 23 3.41 3.67 -6.55
CA SER A 23 2.50 4.76 -6.19
C SER A 23 1.11 4.66 -6.81
N ILE A 24 1.02 4.13 -8.04
CA ILE A 24 -0.26 3.90 -8.73
C ILE A 24 -0.97 2.69 -8.12
N TYR A 25 -0.22 1.61 -7.87
CA TYR A 25 -0.76 0.44 -7.16
C TYR A 25 -1.33 0.82 -5.79
N GLU A 26 -0.61 1.65 -5.03
CA GLU A 26 -1.04 2.15 -3.73
C GLU A 26 -2.35 2.96 -3.82
N GLU A 27 -2.46 3.89 -4.77
CA GLU A 27 -3.68 4.69 -4.98
C GLU A 27 -4.89 3.80 -5.27
N CYS A 28 -4.74 2.84 -6.18
CA CYS A 28 -5.80 1.92 -6.53
C CYS A 28 -6.18 1.02 -5.35
N PHE A 29 -5.20 0.58 -4.55
CA PHE A 29 -5.45 -0.22 -3.35
C PHE A 29 -6.22 0.56 -2.29
N CYS A 30 -5.84 1.81 -2.05
CA CYS A 30 -6.55 2.69 -1.13
C CYS A 30 -8.00 2.93 -1.59
N TYR A 31 -8.22 3.10 -2.89
CA TYR A 31 -9.55 3.26 -3.47
C TYR A 31 -10.43 2.03 -3.23
N GLU A 32 -9.91 0.84 -3.51
CA GLU A 32 -10.59 -0.45 -3.28
C GLU A 32 -10.93 -0.69 -1.80
N LEU A 33 -9.99 -0.41 -0.90
CA LEU A 33 -10.21 -0.52 0.54
C LEU A 33 -11.31 0.46 1.01
N LYS A 34 -11.34 1.67 0.45
CA LYS A 34 -12.37 2.67 0.74
C LYS A 34 -13.75 2.21 0.26
N LEU A 35 -13.86 1.66 -0.95
CA LEU A 35 -15.11 1.08 -1.46
C LEU A 35 -15.63 -0.05 -0.57
N ASN A 36 -14.72 -0.84 -0.02
CA ASN A 36 -15.05 -1.94 0.88
C ASN A 36 -15.29 -1.51 2.35
N ASN A 37 -15.30 -0.20 2.64
CA ASN A 37 -15.42 0.38 3.99
C ASN A 37 -14.38 -0.18 4.99
N LEU A 38 -13.18 -0.50 4.48
CA LEU A 38 -12.07 -0.98 5.30
C LEU A 38 -11.26 0.21 5.82
N LYS A 39 -10.89 0.15 7.09
CA LYS A 39 -9.99 1.15 7.68
C LYS A 39 -8.57 0.87 7.23
N PHE A 40 -7.90 1.88 6.69
CA PHE A 40 -6.50 1.80 6.29
C PHE A 40 -5.77 3.10 6.60
N LYS A 41 -4.44 3.03 6.62
CA LYS A 41 -3.54 4.19 6.66
C LYS A 41 -2.57 4.05 5.49
N ARG A 42 -2.29 5.18 4.86
CA ARG A 42 -1.40 5.32 3.70
C ARG A 42 -0.19 6.15 4.12
N GLN A 43 1.00 5.93 3.56
CA GLN A 43 2.19 6.73 3.85
C GLN A 43 2.56 6.77 5.34
N VAL A 44 2.47 5.61 6.01
CA VAL A 44 2.85 5.52 7.42
C VAL A 44 4.36 5.66 7.52
N SER A 45 4.84 6.70 8.22
CA SER A 45 6.26 6.88 8.52
C SER A 45 6.78 5.66 9.29
N ILE A 46 7.65 4.88 8.66
CA ILE A 46 8.38 3.80 9.33
C ILE A 46 9.78 4.33 9.67
N PRO A 47 10.27 4.17 10.91
CA PRO A 47 11.61 4.59 11.27
C PRO A 47 12.63 3.81 10.44
N LEU A 48 13.43 4.52 9.65
CA LEU A 48 14.47 3.93 8.82
C LEU A 48 15.69 3.62 9.69
N ASN A 49 15.86 2.34 10.05
CA ASN A 49 17.08 1.87 10.69
C ASN A 49 18.07 1.42 9.62
N TYR A 50 19.11 2.22 9.35
CA TYR A 50 20.16 1.86 8.41
C TYR A 50 21.44 1.53 9.17
N LYS A 51 21.87 0.26 9.10
CA LYS A 51 23.11 -0.23 9.74
C LYS A 51 23.19 0.06 11.25
N GLY A 52 22.05 0.04 11.96
CA GLY A 52 22.00 0.29 13.40
C GLY A 52 21.93 1.78 13.79
N LEU A 53 21.94 2.69 12.82
CA LEU A 53 21.61 4.10 13.03
C LEU A 53 20.13 4.31 12.72
N GLN A 54 19.36 4.77 13.72
CA GLN A 54 18.06 5.38 13.48
C GLN A 54 18.30 6.67 12.70
N LEU A 55 18.06 6.60 11.40
CA LEU A 55 18.03 7.80 10.58
C LEU A 55 16.70 8.49 10.88
N ASN A 56 16.75 9.78 11.22
CA ASN A 56 15.57 10.66 11.25
C ASN A 56 15.09 10.96 9.81
N ALA A 57 15.15 9.96 8.94
CA ALA A 57 14.62 9.98 7.59
C ALA A 57 13.35 9.13 7.64
N GLU A 58 12.21 9.79 7.57
CA GLU A 58 10.92 9.13 7.49
C GLU A 58 10.74 8.64 6.05
N HIS A 59 10.78 7.32 5.85
CA HIS A 59 10.40 6.74 4.58
C HIS A 59 8.86 6.64 4.56
N ARG A 60 8.24 7.46 3.72
CA ARG A 60 6.80 7.40 3.44
C ARG A 60 6.58 6.42 2.31
N ILE A 61 6.03 5.26 2.62
CA ILE A 61 5.48 4.29 1.67
C ILE A 61 3.98 4.46 1.58
#